data_AF-A0A3D1AQY7-F1
#
_entry.id   AF-A0A3D1AQY7-F1
#
_cell.length_a   1.000
_cell.length_b   1.000
_cell.length_c   1.000
_cell.angle_alpha   90.00
_cell.angle_beta   90.00
_cell.angle_gamma   90.00
#
_symmetry.space_group_name_H-M   'P 1'
#
loop_
_entity.id
_entity.type
_entity.pdbx_description
1 polymer ?
#
loop_
_entity_poly.entity_id
_entity_poly.type
_entity_poly.pdbx_seq_one_letter_code
_entity_poly.pdbx_strand_id
1 'polypeptide(L)'
;MGNVQTYAKLVLLAVASSLMGRTVGIKNSLVTPVQGESWLSHLGRPFNESNMGRTGELGPPPPVPGQVAPPTQPKPSPGFTTPFVTLRGSDLFRMNCQGCHRESGRGAPPEINSVIDPVRATSVAVITERMKKSGGEMNKADVIELAKQSKALLLLRLHKGGQDMPPPVLREAEIAAVFDYLEQLSGVPGAEKKQLAVKEPIYRVGEQIVKATCHTCHDAAGPNPSPQTILDGAIPPLSSLTARVSLAEFVRKVTKGAPITMGTPPMSYRGRMPVFGQLSEDEAAAAYQYLGAYPPISRR
;
A
#
# COMPACT_ATOMS: atom_id res chain seq x y z
N MET A 1 14.10 78.14 20.11
CA MET A 1 13.28 78.56 18.96
C MET A 1 13.63 77.64 17.80
N GLY A 2 12.81 76.76 17.23
CA GLY A 2 11.44 76.32 17.45
C GLY A 2 11.15 75.22 16.39
N ASN A 3 10.36 74.22 16.79
CA ASN A 3 9.47 73.31 16.04
C ASN A 3 9.96 72.56 14.77
N VAL A 4 10.04 71.22 14.82
CA VAL A 4 8.96 70.21 14.63
C VAL A 4 8.60 70.03 13.15
N GLN A 5 9.01 68.89 12.57
CA GLN A 5 8.05 68.00 11.90
C GLN A 5 8.60 66.60 11.62
N THR A 6 7.96 65.66 12.30
CA THR A 6 8.05 64.21 12.24
C THR A 6 7.55 63.70 10.89
N TYR A 7 8.29 62.80 10.22
CA TYR A 7 7.71 61.88 9.24
C TYR A 7 8.30 60.48 9.43
N ALA A 8 7.57 59.68 10.21
CA ALA A 8 7.70 58.24 10.25
C ALA A 8 7.29 57.66 8.89
N LYS A 9 8.21 57.04 8.17
CA LYS A 9 7.87 56.18 7.02
C LYS A 9 7.61 54.77 7.54
N LEU A 10 6.33 54.42 7.63
CA LEU A 10 5.85 53.04 7.74
C LEU A 10 6.37 52.25 6.54
N VAL A 11 7.25 51.27 6.76
CA VAL A 11 7.55 50.23 5.78
C VAL A 11 6.55 49.10 6.02
N LEU A 12 5.45 49.10 5.25
CA LEU A 12 4.50 47.99 5.20
C LEU A 12 5.16 46.84 4.43
N LEU A 13 5.77 45.90 5.16
CA LEU A 13 6.15 44.59 4.65
C LEU A 13 4.88 43.76 4.46
N ALA A 14 4.34 43.77 3.25
CA ALA A 14 3.31 42.82 2.84
C ALA A 14 3.96 41.44 2.68
N VAL A 15 3.93 40.63 3.75
CA VAL A 15 4.20 39.19 3.65
C VAL A 15 2.98 38.55 3.03
N ALA A 16 2.94 38.51 1.69
CA ALA A 16 2.03 37.65 0.97
C ALA A 16 2.50 36.20 1.16
N SER A 17 1.96 35.54 2.18
CA SER A 17 2.09 34.10 2.39
C SER A 17 1.44 33.36 1.22
N SER A 18 2.21 33.12 0.16
CA SER A 18 1.79 32.28 -0.94
C SER A 18 1.78 30.83 -0.46
N LEU A 19 0.58 30.32 -0.15
CA LEU A 19 0.27 28.89 -0.06
C LEU A 19 0.34 28.29 -1.47
N MET A 20 1.53 28.32 -2.08
CA MET A 20 1.83 27.44 -3.20
C MET A 20 2.17 26.09 -2.61
N GLY A 21 1.20 25.18 -2.67
CA GLY A 21 1.44 23.76 -2.50
C GLY A 21 2.66 23.37 -3.32
N ARG A 22 3.69 22.85 -2.65
CA ARG A 22 4.91 22.37 -3.29
C ARG A 22 4.53 21.18 -4.19
N THR A 23 4.22 21.45 -5.44
CA THR A 23 4.24 20.45 -6.51
C THR A 23 5.72 20.15 -6.77
N VAL A 24 6.27 19.19 -6.04
CA VAL A 24 7.59 18.64 -6.32
C VAL A 24 7.56 18.07 -7.73
N GLY A 25 8.40 18.62 -8.61
CA GLY A 25 8.47 18.28 -10.03
C GLY A 25 8.64 16.79 -10.25
N ILE A 26 7.76 16.24 -11.08
CA ILE A 26 7.71 14.84 -11.47
C ILE A 26 8.95 14.53 -12.33
N LYS A 27 10.02 13.99 -11.72
CA LYS A 27 10.87 13.07 -12.48
C LYS A 27 10.00 11.84 -12.74
N ASN A 28 9.56 11.67 -13.99
CA ASN A 28 8.81 10.50 -14.44
C ASN A 28 9.63 9.23 -14.13
N SER A 29 9.38 8.62 -12.98
CA SER A 29 9.85 7.25 -12.74
C SER A 29 8.99 6.36 -13.61
N LEU A 30 9.63 5.67 -14.53
CA LEU A 30 8.98 4.72 -15.42
C LEU A 30 8.27 3.66 -14.57
N VAL A 31 7.01 3.38 -14.89
CA VAL A 31 6.33 2.17 -14.44
C VAL A 31 7.13 0.99 -14.99
N THR A 32 7.40 -0.01 -14.17
CA THR A 32 8.25 -1.15 -14.55
C THR A 32 7.54 -2.47 -14.30
N PRO A 33 7.80 -3.52 -15.10
CA PRO A 33 7.23 -4.83 -14.83
C PRO A 33 7.66 -5.36 -13.46
N VAL A 34 6.82 -6.22 -12.89
CA VAL A 34 7.15 -7.01 -11.70
C VAL A 34 8.08 -8.15 -12.09
N GLN A 35 9.04 -8.49 -11.22
CA GLN A 35 10.12 -9.40 -11.56
C GLN A 35 10.45 -10.37 -10.43
N GLY A 36 10.79 -11.60 -10.78
CA GLY A 36 11.35 -12.58 -9.86
C GLY A 36 10.33 -13.41 -9.09
N GLU A 37 10.82 -14.07 -8.05
CA GLU A 37 10.02 -14.87 -7.13
C GLU A 37 9.13 -13.98 -6.24
N SER A 38 8.04 -14.55 -5.74
CA SER A 38 7.19 -13.88 -4.75
C SER A 38 7.95 -13.63 -3.46
N TRP A 39 7.46 -12.70 -2.63
CA TRP A 39 8.09 -12.47 -1.34
C TRP A 39 8.03 -13.69 -0.40
N LEU A 40 6.96 -14.48 -0.48
CA LEU A 40 6.87 -15.74 0.28
C LEU A 40 7.89 -16.78 -0.19
N SER A 41 8.05 -16.93 -1.51
CA SER A 41 9.08 -17.79 -2.10
C SER A 41 10.48 -17.34 -1.67
N HIS A 42 10.74 -16.03 -1.71
CA HIS A 42 12.00 -15.43 -1.27
C HIS A 42 12.36 -15.76 0.19
N LEU A 43 11.36 -15.75 1.06
CA LEU A 43 11.53 -16.10 2.47
C LEU A 43 11.52 -17.60 2.75
N GLY A 44 11.27 -18.45 1.74
CA GLY A 44 11.09 -19.89 1.91
C GLY A 44 9.88 -20.25 2.79
N ARG A 45 8.84 -19.40 2.80
CA ARG A 45 7.66 -19.57 3.66
C ARG A 45 6.45 -20.00 2.84
N PRO A 46 5.77 -21.11 3.19
CA PRO A 46 4.58 -21.50 2.47
C PRO A 46 3.38 -20.61 2.88
N PHE A 47 2.48 -20.35 1.93
CA PHE A 47 1.35 -19.43 2.16
C PHE A 47 0.45 -19.83 3.34
N ASN A 48 0.31 -21.13 3.63
CA ASN A 48 -0.48 -21.65 4.75
C ASN A 48 0.17 -21.40 6.13
N GLU A 49 1.44 -20.98 6.19
CA GLU A 49 2.18 -20.72 7.44
C GLU A 49 2.52 -19.24 7.66
N SER A 50 2.14 -18.35 6.74
CA SER A 50 2.40 -16.91 6.82
C SER A 50 1.11 -16.09 6.92
N ASN A 51 1.17 -14.97 7.63
CA ASN A 51 0.17 -13.92 7.69
C ASN A 51 0.37 -12.85 6.60
N MET A 52 1.45 -12.90 5.82
CA MET A 52 1.71 -11.94 4.74
C MET A 52 0.64 -12.04 3.66
N GLY A 53 0.04 -10.90 3.31
CA GLY A 53 -1.05 -10.82 2.34
C GLY A 53 -2.37 -11.45 2.79
N ARG A 54 -2.46 -11.98 4.03
CA ARG A 54 -3.73 -12.49 4.57
C ARG A 54 -4.58 -11.36 5.09
N THR A 55 -5.72 -11.13 4.48
CA THR A 55 -6.73 -10.19 5.00
C THR A 55 -7.65 -10.84 6.04
N GLY A 56 -7.63 -12.17 6.18
CA GLY A 56 -8.49 -12.93 7.10
C GLY A 56 -9.84 -13.31 6.50
N GLU A 57 -10.14 -12.84 5.29
CA GLU A 57 -11.38 -13.13 4.58
C GLU A 57 -11.11 -13.95 3.32
N LEU A 58 -11.88 -15.02 3.15
CA LEU A 58 -11.97 -15.77 1.91
C LEU A 58 -13.31 -15.48 1.26
N GLY A 59 -13.34 -15.52 -0.07
CA GLY A 59 -14.56 -15.30 -0.83
C GLY A 59 -15.68 -16.29 -0.52
N PRO A 60 -16.89 -16.01 -1.04
CA PRO A 60 -18.06 -16.84 -0.81
C PRO A 60 -17.83 -18.27 -1.36
N PRO A 61 -18.55 -19.27 -0.83
CA PRO A 61 -18.57 -20.59 -1.44
C PRO A 61 -19.10 -20.50 -2.90
N PRO A 62 -18.79 -21.50 -3.74
CA PRO A 62 -19.33 -21.57 -5.08
C PRO A 62 -20.87 -21.61 -5.05
N PRO A 63 -21.56 -20.98 -6.02
CA PRO A 63 -23.01 -21.07 -6.13
C PRO A 63 -23.44 -22.53 -6.33
N VAL A 64 -24.61 -22.88 -5.80
CA VAL A 64 -25.20 -24.22 -5.98
C VAL A 64 -25.45 -24.47 -7.47
N PRO A 65 -25.14 -25.68 -8.00
CA PRO A 65 -25.41 -26.02 -9.40
C PRO A 65 -26.87 -25.66 -9.78
N GLY A 66 -27.03 -24.87 -10.85
CA GLY A 66 -28.34 -24.39 -11.34
C GLY A 66 -28.74 -22.99 -10.85
N GLN A 67 -28.04 -22.39 -9.88
CA GLN A 67 -28.19 -20.97 -9.55
C GLN A 67 -27.21 -20.13 -10.37
N VAL A 68 -27.74 -19.33 -11.29
CA VAL A 68 -26.98 -18.31 -12.00
C VAL A 68 -26.69 -17.18 -11.02
N ALA A 69 -25.42 -17.00 -10.65
CA ALA A 69 -25.01 -15.82 -9.90
C ALA A 69 -25.38 -14.58 -10.74
N PRO A 70 -25.92 -13.49 -10.15
CA PRO A 70 -26.23 -12.30 -10.92
C PRO A 70 -24.99 -11.86 -11.69
N PRO A 71 -25.08 -11.56 -13.00
CA PRO A 71 -23.98 -11.03 -13.76
C PRO A 71 -23.79 -9.57 -13.35
N THR A 72 -23.31 -9.32 -12.14
CA THR A 72 -22.79 -8.01 -11.78
C THR A 72 -21.44 -7.89 -12.48
N GLN A 73 -21.48 -7.50 -13.74
CA GLN A 73 -20.26 -7.08 -14.42
C GLN A 73 -19.72 -5.87 -13.65
N PRO A 74 -18.48 -5.93 -13.14
CA PRO A 74 -17.81 -4.74 -12.65
C PRO A 74 -17.84 -3.72 -13.80
N LYS A 75 -18.50 -2.59 -13.58
CA LYS A 75 -18.47 -1.48 -14.52
C LYS A 75 -17.42 -0.52 -13.97
N PRO A 76 -16.30 -0.30 -14.68
CA PRO A 76 -15.38 0.75 -14.30
C PRO A 76 -16.16 2.05 -14.13
N SER A 77 -15.84 2.81 -13.09
CA SER A 77 -16.51 4.08 -12.87
C SER A 77 -16.28 5.01 -14.07
N PRO A 78 -17.16 5.97 -14.36
CA PRO A 78 -16.94 6.95 -15.43
C PRO A 78 -15.57 7.65 -15.36
N GLY A 79 -15.01 7.78 -14.15
CA GLY A 79 -13.68 8.36 -13.88
C GLY A 79 -12.49 7.44 -14.12
N PHE A 80 -12.66 6.16 -14.43
CA PHE A 80 -11.55 5.24 -14.69
C PHE A 80 -10.75 5.57 -15.97
N THR A 81 -11.32 6.38 -16.85
CA THR A 81 -10.63 6.93 -18.03
C THR A 81 -9.70 8.10 -17.69
N THR A 82 -9.72 8.59 -16.44
CA THR A 82 -8.83 9.68 -16.04
C THR A 82 -7.38 9.21 -16.03
N PRO A 83 -6.46 9.95 -16.69
CA PRO A 83 -5.08 9.50 -16.81
C PRO A 83 -4.31 9.55 -15.48
N PHE A 84 -4.79 10.34 -14.51
CA PHE A 84 -4.18 10.55 -13.20
C PHE A 84 -5.20 10.47 -12.08
N VAL A 85 -4.79 9.83 -10.98
CA VAL A 85 -5.53 9.71 -9.73
C VAL A 85 -4.80 10.52 -8.65
N THR A 86 -5.54 11.22 -7.81
CA THR A 86 -4.98 11.86 -6.61
C THR A 86 -5.04 10.88 -5.45
N LEU A 87 -3.89 10.49 -4.92
CA LEU A 87 -3.75 9.56 -3.80
C LEU A 87 -3.34 10.31 -2.54
N ARG A 88 -3.97 9.97 -1.41
CA ARG A 88 -3.54 10.42 -0.08
C ARG A 88 -2.66 9.35 0.58
N GLY A 89 -2.00 9.71 1.68
CA GLY A 89 -1.23 8.75 2.48
C GLY A 89 -2.04 7.52 2.93
N SER A 90 -3.34 7.69 3.18
CA SER A 90 -4.26 6.59 3.49
C SER A 90 -4.43 5.60 2.34
N ASP A 91 -4.50 6.09 1.10
CA ASP A 91 -4.61 5.24 -0.09
C ASP A 91 -3.32 4.45 -0.31
N LEU A 92 -2.18 5.15 -0.18
CA LEU A 92 -0.86 4.53 -0.29
C LEU A 92 -0.67 3.43 0.77
N PHE A 93 -1.08 3.69 2.03
CA PHE A 93 -1.06 2.68 3.08
C PHE A 93 -1.96 1.48 2.78
N ARG A 94 -3.19 1.74 2.32
CA ARG A 94 -4.17 0.70 1.98
C ARG A 94 -3.68 -0.21 0.85
N MET A 95 -3.03 0.34 -0.16
CA MET A 95 -2.53 -0.39 -1.32
C MET A 95 -1.18 -1.08 -1.09
N ASN A 96 -0.33 -0.53 -0.20
CA ASN A 96 1.06 -1.00 -0.06
C ASN A 96 1.37 -1.67 1.27
N CYS A 97 0.59 -1.42 2.32
CA CYS A 97 0.95 -1.80 3.69
C CYS A 97 -0.14 -2.64 4.38
N GLN A 98 -1.41 -2.30 4.17
CA GLN A 98 -2.54 -2.90 4.88
C GLN A 98 -2.65 -4.42 4.70
N GLY A 99 -2.19 -4.96 3.57
CA GLY A 99 -2.18 -6.42 3.32
C GLY A 99 -1.38 -7.22 4.36
N CYS A 100 -0.40 -6.60 5.02
CA CYS A 100 0.38 -7.21 6.11
C CYS A 100 0.12 -6.49 7.44
N HIS A 101 0.13 -5.16 7.44
CA HIS A 101 0.04 -4.35 8.66
C HIS A 101 -1.39 -4.14 9.20
N ARG A 102 -2.41 -4.64 8.47
CA ARG A 102 -3.84 -4.43 8.75
C ARG A 102 -4.23 -2.95 8.71
N GLU A 103 -5.54 -2.69 8.73
CA GLU A 103 -6.06 -1.32 8.66
C GLU A 103 -5.61 -0.46 9.84
N SER A 104 -5.53 -1.05 11.03
CA SER A 104 -5.09 -0.35 12.26
C SER A 104 -3.58 -0.16 12.37
N GLY A 105 -2.78 -0.66 11.42
CA GLY A 105 -1.32 -0.63 11.49
C GLY A 105 -0.71 -1.53 12.58
N ARG A 106 -1.51 -2.34 13.28
CA ARG A 106 -1.04 -3.18 14.39
C ARG A 106 -0.28 -4.43 13.94
N GLY A 107 -0.28 -4.75 12.65
CA GLY A 107 0.33 -5.98 12.15
C GLY A 107 -0.50 -7.23 12.41
N ALA A 108 0.14 -8.37 12.25
CA ALA A 108 -0.37 -9.71 12.50
C ALA A 108 0.74 -10.51 13.22
N PRO A 109 0.92 -10.30 14.54
CA PRO A 109 1.93 -10.99 15.32
C PRO A 109 1.76 -12.53 15.31
N PRO A 110 2.85 -13.29 15.52
CA PRO A 110 4.20 -12.81 15.81
C PRO A 110 4.99 -12.38 14.57
N GLU A 111 4.50 -12.67 13.37
CA GLU A 111 5.27 -12.49 12.13
C GLU A 111 5.31 -11.04 11.64
N ILE A 112 4.17 -10.35 11.65
CA ILE A 112 4.08 -8.97 11.17
C ILE A 112 3.94 -8.03 12.35
N ASN A 113 5.00 -7.27 12.60
CA ASN A 113 5.03 -6.28 13.68
C ASN A 113 4.15 -5.06 13.40
N SER A 114 3.77 -4.39 14.49
CA SER A 114 3.08 -3.10 14.44
C SER A 114 3.95 -2.02 13.83
N VAL A 115 3.36 -1.19 12.97
CA VAL A 115 3.97 0.06 12.46
C VAL A 115 3.70 1.24 13.41
N ILE A 116 2.71 1.13 14.31
CA ILE A 116 2.28 2.24 15.18
C ILE A 116 3.36 2.71 16.15
N ASP A 117 3.98 1.78 16.88
CA ASP A 117 4.96 2.16 17.91
C ASP A 117 6.28 2.70 17.32
N PRO A 118 6.82 2.14 16.22
CA PRO A 118 7.92 2.76 15.48
C PRO A 118 7.63 4.19 15.03
N VAL A 119 6.40 4.48 14.59
CA VAL A 119 5.98 5.83 14.21
C VAL A 119 5.85 6.74 15.43
N ARG A 120 5.26 6.27 16.52
CA ARG A 120 5.19 7.04 17.78
C ARG A 120 6.57 7.43 18.29
N ALA A 121 7.55 6.56 18.10
CA ALA A 121 8.94 6.81 18.45
C ALA A 121 9.59 7.94 17.63
N THR A 122 8.97 8.43 16.55
CA THR A 122 9.49 9.60 15.82
C THR A 122 9.05 10.94 16.42
N SER A 123 8.18 10.94 17.43
CA SER A 123 7.62 12.15 18.02
C SER A 123 8.19 12.44 19.41
N VAL A 124 8.90 13.56 19.52
CA VAL A 124 9.41 14.09 20.80
C VAL A 124 8.28 14.20 21.84
N ALA A 125 7.13 14.73 21.44
CA ALA A 125 5.99 14.91 22.35
C ALA A 125 5.47 13.55 22.89
N VAL A 126 5.36 12.55 22.02
CA VAL A 126 4.88 11.21 22.41
C VAL A 126 5.90 10.50 23.29
N ILE A 127 7.20 10.59 22.96
CA ILE A 127 8.27 10.01 23.78
C ILE A 127 8.29 10.66 25.16
N THR A 128 8.29 11.99 25.24
CA THR A 128 8.29 12.72 26.52
C THR A 128 7.09 12.33 27.38
N GLU A 129 5.90 12.27 26.80
CA GLU A 129 4.69 11.89 27.53
C GLU A 129 4.75 10.44 28.04
N ARG A 130 5.27 9.51 27.23
CA ARG A 130 5.48 8.12 27.63
C ARG A 130 6.47 8.01 28.80
N MET A 131 7.61 8.70 28.71
CA MET A 131 8.63 8.68 29.77
C MET A 131 8.08 9.18 31.10
N LYS A 132 7.36 10.32 31.07
CA LYS A 132 6.67 10.85 32.26
C LYS A 132 5.71 9.84 32.88
N LYS A 133 4.88 9.17 32.07
CA LYS A 133 3.94 8.15 32.54
C LYS A 133 4.63 6.92 33.13
N SER A 134 5.83 6.58 32.67
CA SER A 134 6.62 5.46 33.18
C SER A 134 7.49 5.82 34.39
N GLY A 135 7.36 7.03 34.95
CA GLY A 135 8.18 7.49 36.09
C GLY A 135 9.65 7.71 35.75
N GLY A 136 10.00 7.71 34.46
CA GLY A 136 11.35 7.97 33.99
C GLY A 136 11.50 9.43 33.55
N GLU A 137 12.64 10.02 33.85
CA GLU A 137 13.04 11.30 33.30
C GLU A 137 14.15 11.10 32.28
N MET A 138 13.99 11.67 31.10
CA MET A 138 15.02 11.71 30.07
C MET A 138 15.24 13.16 29.72
N ASN A 139 16.51 13.57 29.58
CA ASN A 139 16.80 14.94 29.23
C ASN A 139 16.26 15.24 27.81
N LYS A 140 15.95 16.50 27.55
CA LYS A 140 15.33 16.92 26.28
C LYS A 140 16.19 16.62 25.05
N ALA A 141 17.53 16.68 25.19
CA ALA A 141 18.44 16.44 24.08
C ALA A 141 18.39 14.96 23.65
N ASP A 142 18.36 14.04 24.61
CA ASP A 142 18.27 12.60 24.36
C ASP A 142 16.93 12.24 23.72
N VAL A 143 15.81 12.87 24.14
CA VAL A 143 14.51 12.67 23.49
C VAL A 143 14.53 13.11 22.01
N ILE A 144 15.14 14.26 21.73
CA ILE A 144 15.25 14.79 20.36
C ILE A 144 16.10 13.86 19.50
N GLU A 145 17.25 13.42 20.01
CA GLU A 145 18.14 12.52 19.27
C GLU A 145 17.49 11.16 19.04
N LEU A 146 16.80 10.59 20.04
CA LEU A 146 16.05 9.35 19.88
C LEU A 146 14.97 9.48 18.80
N ALA A 147 14.16 10.54 18.84
CA ALA A 147 13.10 10.78 17.85
C ALA A 147 13.67 10.89 16.42
N LYS A 148 14.80 11.57 16.28
CA LYS A 148 15.52 11.73 15.00
C LYS A 148 16.04 10.40 14.47
N GLN A 149 16.66 9.58 15.33
CA GLN A 149 17.16 8.26 14.96
C GLN A 149 16.02 7.31 14.58
N SER A 150 14.93 7.29 15.37
CA SER A 150 13.73 6.50 15.04
C SER A 150 13.13 6.91 13.69
N LYS A 151 13.08 8.22 13.40
CA LYS A 151 12.62 8.70 12.08
C LYS A 151 13.52 8.22 10.95
N ALA A 152 14.85 8.30 11.10
CA ALA A 152 15.79 7.85 10.09
C ALA A 152 15.65 6.34 9.80
N LEU A 153 15.50 5.52 10.85
CA LEU A 153 15.30 4.07 10.71
C LEU A 153 13.95 3.73 10.05
N LEU A 154 12.88 4.44 10.41
CA LEU A 154 11.57 4.23 9.81
C LEU A 154 11.55 4.63 8.32
N LEU A 155 12.18 5.75 7.96
CA LEU A 155 12.33 6.14 6.55
C LEU A 155 13.15 5.11 5.78
N LEU A 156 14.27 4.63 6.35
CA LEU A 156 15.06 3.55 5.74
C LEU A 156 14.22 2.30 5.46
N ARG A 157 13.33 1.93 6.39
CA ARG A 157 12.39 0.81 6.24
C ARG A 157 11.38 1.07 5.11
N LEU A 158 10.87 2.29 4.99
CA LEU A 158 9.97 2.68 3.89
C LEU A 158 10.66 2.69 2.52
N HIS A 159 11.97 2.92 2.45
CA HIS A 159 12.73 2.84 1.20
C HIS A 159 13.16 1.42 0.84
N LYS A 160 13.59 0.62 1.82
CA LYS A 160 14.34 -0.62 1.56
C LYS A 160 13.66 -1.89 2.01
N GLY A 161 12.53 -1.80 2.71
CA GLY A 161 11.98 -3.00 3.32
C GLY A 161 12.83 -3.46 4.51
N GLY A 162 12.75 -4.75 4.80
CA GLY A 162 13.39 -5.42 5.91
C GLY A 162 13.80 -6.84 5.63
N GLN A 163 14.19 -7.55 6.69
CA GLN A 163 14.39 -9.00 6.63
C GLN A 163 13.09 -9.70 6.17
N ASP A 164 11.99 -9.49 6.89
CA ASP A 164 10.70 -10.10 6.53
C ASP A 164 9.74 -9.16 5.77
N MET A 165 10.06 -7.88 5.62
CA MET A 165 9.17 -6.92 4.94
C MET A 165 9.68 -6.63 3.53
N PRO A 166 8.85 -6.81 2.48
CA PRO A 166 9.28 -6.49 1.13
C PRO A 166 9.62 -5.00 1.00
N PRO A 167 10.57 -4.63 0.12
CA PRO A 167 10.81 -3.23 -0.19
C PRO A 167 9.54 -2.60 -0.79
N PRO A 168 8.96 -1.55 -0.15
CA PRO A 168 7.82 -0.86 -0.71
C PRO A 168 8.20 -0.20 -2.04
N VAL A 169 7.32 -0.25 -3.01
CA VAL A 169 7.53 0.44 -4.29
C VAL A 169 6.98 1.85 -4.17
N LEU A 170 7.62 2.68 -3.35
CA LEU A 170 7.23 4.07 -3.10
C LEU A 170 8.32 5.05 -3.56
N ARG A 171 7.89 6.17 -4.13
CA ARG A 171 8.72 7.35 -4.48
C ARG A 171 8.80 8.30 -3.29
N GLU A 172 9.75 9.21 -3.30
CA GLU A 172 9.94 10.20 -2.21
C GLU A 172 8.65 10.95 -1.81
N ALA A 173 7.87 11.40 -2.79
CA ALA A 173 6.60 12.08 -2.51
C ALA A 173 5.53 11.14 -1.91
N GLU A 174 5.50 9.88 -2.36
CA GLU A 174 4.61 8.84 -1.84
C GLU A 174 5.05 8.42 -0.42
N ILE A 175 6.35 8.35 -0.15
CA ILE A 175 6.93 8.07 1.18
C ILE A 175 6.58 9.19 2.16
N ALA A 176 6.70 10.45 1.74
CA ALA A 176 6.29 11.58 2.58
C ALA A 176 4.79 11.50 2.91
N ALA A 177 3.93 11.27 1.89
CA ALA A 177 2.49 11.18 2.10
C ALA A 177 2.08 10.00 2.99
N VAL A 178 2.65 8.80 2.80
CA VAL A 178 2.34 7.65 3.67
C VAL A 178 2.87 7.86 5.08
N PHE A 179 4.04 8.50 5.25
CA PHE A 179 4.59 8.80 6.57
C PHE A 179 3.69 9.76 7.36
N ASP A 180 3.17 10.82 6.72
CA ASP A 180 2.24 11.76 7.36
C ASP A 180 0.94 11.07 7.77
N TYR A 181 0.43 10.14 6.95
CA TYR A 181 -0.72 9.32 7.32
C TYR A 181 -0.42 8.36 8.47
N LEU A 182 0.77 7.75 8.50
CA LEU A 182 1.20 6.89 9.61
C LEU A 182 1.29 7.69 10.91
N GLU A 183 1.79 8.93 10.88
CA GLU A 183 1.78 9.83 12.05
C GLU A 183 0.34 10.02 12.56
N GLN A 184 -0.61 10.29 11.66
CA GLN A 184 -2.03 10.43 12.01
C GLN A 184 -2.61 9.14 12.58
N LEU A 185 -2.41 8.01 11.90
CA LEU A 185 -2.89 6.69 12.33
C LEU A 185 -2.35 6.31 13.72
N SER A 186 -1.13 6.77 14.03
CA SER A 186 -0.45 6.50 15.29
C SER A 186 -0.83 7.45 16.43
N GLY A 187 -1.64 8.47 16.15
CA GLY A 187 -2.06 9.49 17.12
C GLY A 187 -0.95 10.47 17.47
N VAL A 188 -0.01 10.74 16.55
CA VAL A 188 0.99 11.80 16.74
C VAL A 188 0.27 13.16 16.70
N PRO A 189 0.44 14.03 17.72
CA PRO A 189 -0.27 15.30 17.77
C PRO A 189 -0.01 16.21 16.56
N GLY A 190 -1.08 16.73 15.94
CA GLY A 190 -1.01 17.67 14.82
C GLY A 190 -0.76 17.04 13.45
N ALA A 191 -0.68 15.71 13.37
CA ALA A 191 -0.44 14.98 12.12
C ALA A 191 -1.61 15.11 11.12
N GLU A 192 -2.84 15.27 11.61
CA GLU A 192 -4.04 15.46 10.79
C GLU A 192 -3.98 16.70 9.90
N LYS A 193 -3.15 17.69 10.27
CA LYS A 193 -2.97 18.94 9.51
C LYS A 193 -1.88 18.87 8.45
N LYS A 194 -1.12 17.78 8.39
CA LYS A 194 0.05 17.62 7.50
C LYS A 194 -0.24 16.79 6.25
N GLN A 195 -1.46 16.25 6.10
CA GLN A 195 -1.75 15.23 5.10
C GLN A 195 -1.44 15.71 3.67
N LEU A 196 -0.47 15.06 3.03
CA LEU A 196 -0.09 15.30 1.64
C LEU A 196 -0.91 14.42 0.69
N ALA A 197 -1.03 14.90 -0.55
CA ALA A 197 -1.59 14.16 -1.66
C ALA A 197 -0.61 14.16 -2.83
N VAL A 198 -0.55 13.05 -3.55
CA VAL A 198 0.26 12.87 -4.76
C VAL A 198 -0.66 12.60 -5.95
N LYS A 199 -0.24 13.02 -7.14
CA LYS A 199 -0.94 12.68 -8.38
C LYS A 199 -0.16 11.61 -9.11
N GLU A 200 -0.80 10.48 -9.38
CA GLU A 200 -0.16 9.33 -9.99
C GLU A 200 -0.93 8.83 -11.21
N PRO A 201 -0.26 8.37 -12.28
CA PRO A 201 -0.95 7.77 -13.41
C PRO A 201 -1.58 6.44 -13.01
N ILE A 202 -2.65 6.03 -13.71
CA ILE A 202 -3.39 4.81 -13.37
C ILE A 202 -2.51 3.55 -13.39
N TYR A 203 -1.53 3.48 -14.30
CA TYR A 203 -0.57 2.37 -14.33
C TYR A 203 0.35 2.33 -13.12
N ARG A 204 0.64 3.48 -12.49
CA ARG A 204 1.41 3.53 -11.24
C ARG A 204 0.58 3.03 -10.07
N VAL A 205 -0.72 3.32 -10.04
CA VAL A 205 -1.66 2.72 -9.07
C VAL A 205 -1.65 1.19 -9.21
N GLY A 206 -1.78 0.69 -10.43
CA GLY A 206 -1.70 -0.75 -10.72
C GLY A 206 -0.35 -1.37 -10.32
N GLU A 207 0.76 -0.68 -10.59
CA GLU A 207 2.11 -1.11 -10.20
C GLU A 207 2.25 -1.24 -8.68
N GLN A 208 1.81 -0.23 -7.93
CA GLN A 208 1.85 -0.26 -6.46
C GLN A 208 1.06 -1.45 -5.91
N ILE A 209 -0.17 -1.65 -6.38
CA ILE A 209 -1.02 -2.76 -5.94
C ILE A 209 -0.37 -4.10 -6.28
N VAL A 210 0.07 -4.30 -7.53
CA VAL A 210 0.63 -5.58 -7.93
C VAL A 210 1.92 -5.90 -7.18
N LYS A 211 2.86 -4.94 -7.09
CA LYS A 211 4.16 -5.21 -6.48
C LYS A 211 4.10 -5.31 -4.96
N ALA A 212 3.27 -4.51 -4.29
CA ALA A 212 3.20 -4.52 -2.83
C ALA A 212 2.17 -5.52 -2.28
N THR A 213 1.12 -5.84 -3.03
CA THR A 213 0.06 -6.75 -2.57
C THR A 213 0.12 -8.10 -3.27
N CYS A 214 0.01 -8.15 -4.60
CA CYS A 214 -0.12 -9.43 -5.31
C CYS A 214 1.19 -10.23 -5.33
N HIS A 215 2.31 -9.56 -5.55
CA HIS A 215 3.63 -10.18 -5.66
C HIS A 215 4.18 -10.71 -4.32
N THR A 216 3.50 -10.40 -3.21
CA THR A 216 3.78 -11.06 -1.93
C THR A 216 3.58 -12.57 -2.03
N CYS A 217 2.55 -13.02 -2.75
CA CYS A 217 2.20 -14.44 -2.86
C CYS A 217 2.41 -15.02 -4.27
N HIS A 218 2.27 -14.21 -5.30
CA HIS A 218 2.38 -14.66 -6.69
C HIS A 218 3.79 -14.38 -7.22
N ASP A 219 4.48 -15.42 -7.69
CA ASP A 219 5.71 -15.23 -8.46
C ASP A 219 5.41 -14.36 -9.68
N ALA A 220 6.39 -13.56 -10.12
CA ALA A 220 6.19 -12.69 -11.28
C ALA A 220 5.89 -13.54 -12.52
N ALA A 221 6.73 -14.53 -12.81
CA ALA A 221 6.59 -15.40 -13.96
C ALA A 221 6.86 -16.86 -13.60
N GLY A 222 6.30 -17.77 -14.40
CA GLY A 222 6.44 -19.21 -14.19
C GLY A 222 5.48 -20.02 -15.07
N PRO A 223 5.50 -21.35 -14.94
CA PRO A 223 4.57 -22.21 -15.64
C PRO A 223 3.13 -21.98 -15.18
N ASN A 224 2.20 -22.17 -16.09
CA ASN A 224 0.79 -22.00 -15.84
C ASN A 224 0.20 -23.26 -15.16
N PRO A 225 -0.12 -23.29 -13.85
CA PRO A 225 -0.50 -24.54 -13.18
C PRO A 225 -1.83 -25.13 -13.65
N SER A 226 -1.95 -26.45 -13.73
CA SER A 226 -3.24 -27.08 -14.06
C SER A 226 -4.29 -26.84 -12.95
N PRO A 227 -5.60 -26.98 -13.22
CA PRO A 227 -6.63 -26.93 -12.18
C PRO A 227 -6.35 -27.87 -11.00
N GLN A 228 -5.78 -29.06 -11.25
CA GLN A 228 -5.38 -29.99 -10.18
C GLN A 228 -4.22 -29.43 -9.36
N THR A 229 -3.19 -28.90 -10.01
CA THR A 229 -2.02 -28.32 -9.32
C THR A 229 -2.41 -27.12 -8.46
N ILE A 230 -3.40 -26.32 -8.91
CA ILE A 230 -3.97 -25.25 -8.10
C ILE A 230 -4.74 -25.82 -6.91
N LEU A 231 -5.51 -26.91 -7.06
CA LEU A 231 -6.15 -27.58 -5.93
C LEU A 231 -5.11 -28.00 -4.89
N ASP A 232 -4.01 -28.59 -5.33
CA ASP A 232 -2.98 -29.17 -4.47
C ASP A 232 -2.17 -28.12 -3.69
N GLY A 233 -2.00 -26.91 -4.22
CA GLY A 233 -1.13 -25.95 -3.53
C GLY A 233 -0.72 -24.74 -4.35
N ALA A 234 -0.61 -24.91 -5.67
CA ALA A 234 0.07 -23.96 -6.50
C ALA A 234 -0.65 -22.61 -6.57
N ILE A 235 0.13 -21.55 -6.42
CA ILE A 235 -0.30 -20.18 -6.66
C ILE A 235 0.11 -19.83 -8.10
N PRO A 236 -0.83 -19.51 -9.02
CA PRO A 236 -0.48 -19.15 -10.39
C PRO A 236 0.43 -17.92 -10.44
N PRO A 237 1.45 -17.88 -11.31
CA PRO A 237 2.29 -16.69 -11.45
C PRO A 237 1.51 -15.52 -12.06
N LEU A 238 1.92 -14.29 -11.75
CA LEU A 238 1.30 -13.06 -12.25
C LEU A 238 1.25 -13.01 -13.77
N SER A 239 2.30 -13.52 -14.45
CA SER A 239 2.40 -13.58 -15.92
C SER A 239 1.28 -14.39 -16.59
N SER A 240 0.62 -15.27 -15.84
CA SER A 240 -0.45 -16.12 -16.38
C SER A 240 -1.85 -15.54 -16.21
N LEU A 241 -2.01 -14.53 -15.36
CA LEU A 241 -3.34 -14.09 -14.92
C LEU A 241 -4.18 -13.50 -16.05
N THR A 242 -3.61 -12.64 -16.88
CA THR A 242 -4.33 -11.99 -17.99
C THR A 242 -4.75 -12.97 -19.09
N ALA A 243 -4.07 -14.12 -19.20
CA ALA A 243 -4.45 -15.20 -20.12
C ALA A 243 -5.52 -16.15 -19.51
N ARG A 244 -5.66 -16.18 -18.17
CA ARG A 244 -6.59 -17.06 -17.46
C ARG A 244 -7.95 -16.44 -17.21
N VAL A 245 -7.97 -15.14 -16.96
CA VAL A 245 -9.18 -14.44 -16.51
C VAL A 245 -9.35 -13.15 -17.30
N SER A 246 -10.60 -12.84 -17.61
CA SER A 246 -10.98 -11.52 -18.08
C SER A 246 -10.80 -10.46 -16.99
N LEU A 247 -10.78 -9.19 -17.39
CA LEU A 247 -10.77 -8.05 -16.46
C LEU A 247 -11.88 -8.17 -15.39
N ALA A 248 -13.10 -8.51 -15.83
CA ALA A 248 -14.25 -8.62 -14.92
C ALA A 248 -14.08 -9.74 -13.89
N GLU A 249 -13.54 -10.89 -14.31
CA GLU A 249 -13.24 -12.01 -13.41
C GLU A 249 -12.10 -11.67 -12.45
N PHE A 250 -11.04 -11.00 -12.93
CA PHE A 250 -9.95 -10.52 -12.08
C PHE A 250 -10.47 -9.58 -10.98
N VAL A 251 -11.23 -8.55 -11.36
CA VAL A 251 -11.80 -7.58 -10.42
C VAL A 251 -12.66 -8.29 -9.38
N ARG A 252 -13.60 -9.14 -9.79
CA ARG A 252 -14.43 -9.90 -8.84
C ARG A 252 -13.61 -10.84 -7.97
N LYS A 253 -12.54 -11.44 -8.50
CA LYS A 253 -11.67 -12.31 -7.71
C LYS A 253 -10.94 -11.55 -6.63
N VAL A 254 -10.35 -10.41 -6.96
CA VAL A 254 -9.57 -9.57 -6.04
C VAL A 254 -10.46 -8.95 -4.97
N THR A 255 -11.57 -8.33 -5.36
CA THR A 255 -12.37 -7.49 -4.44
C THR A 255 -13.47 -8.27 -3.71
N LYS A 256 -13.92 -9.40 -4.26
CA LYS A 256 -15.05 -10.19 -3.73
C LYS A 256 -14.73 -11.67 -3.54
N GLY A 257 -13.51 -12.11 -3.88
CA GLY A 257 -13.08 -13.48 -3.71
C GLY A 257 -13.82 -14.50 -4.59
N ALA A 258 -14.25 -14.10 -5.79
CA ALA A 258 -15.01 -14.97 -6.70
C ALA A 258 -14.46 -16.42 -6.78
N PRO A 259 -15.32 -17.44 -6.85
CA PRO A 259 -14.89 -18.83 -7.02
C PRO A 259 -14.01 -19.02 -8.26
N ILE A 260 -13.13 -20.01 -8.21
CA ILE A 260 -12.24 -20.41 -9.30
C ILE A 260 -12.44 -21.89 -9.64
N THR A 261 -12.04 -22.26 -10.84
CA THR A 261 -12.06 -23.66 -11.29
C THR A 261 -10.79 -24.39 -10.81
N MET A 262 -10.95 -25.54 -10.14
CA MET A 262 -9.86 -26.39 -9.66
C MET A 262 -10.22 -27.88 -9.77
N GLY A 263 -9.23 -28.77 -9.62
CA GLY A 263 -9.41 -30.23 -9.57
C GLY A 263 -9.57 -30.92 -10.93
N THR A 264 -9.58 -32.26 -10.90
CA THR A 264 -9.88 -33.14 -12.04
C THR A 264 -10.90 -34.19 -11.60
N PRO A 265 -12.17 -34.14 -12.09
CA PRO A 265 -12.70 -33.20 -13.07
C PRO A 265 -12.76 -31.76 -12.54
N PRO A 266 -12.72 -30.73 -13.42
CA PRO A 266 -12.78 -29.34 -13.00
C PRO A 266 -14.11 -29.01 -12.29
N MET A 267 -14.02 -28.46 -11.08
CA MET A 267 -15.16 -28.02 -10.29
C MET A 267 -14.93 -26.60 -9.78
N SER A 268 -16.03 -25.92 -9.40
CA SER A 268 -15.98 -24.59 -8.81
C SER A 268 -15.63 -24.68 -7.34
N TYR A 269 -14.66 -23.87 -6.90
CA TYR A 269 -14.18 -23.81 -5.53
C TYR A 269 -13.97 -22.36 -5.09
N ARG A 270 -14.12 -22.08 -3.78
CA ARG A 270 -13.84 -20.74 -3.24
C ARG A 270 -12.38 -20.27 -3.46
N GLY A 271 -11.45 -21.23 -3.58
CA GLY A 271 -10.01 -20.96 -3.69
C GLY A 271 -9.37 -20.56 -2.37
N ARG A 272 -8.06 -20.25 -2.40
CA ARG A 272 -7.27 -19.87 -1.22
C ARG A 272 -6.80 -18.41 -1.21
N MET A 273 -6.97 -17.71 -2.32
CA MET A 273 -6.61 -16.30 -2.43
C MET A 273 -7.48 -15.45 -1.48
N PRO A 274 -6.89 -14.63 -0.59
CA PRO A 274 -7.61 -13.71 0.27
C PRO A 274 -8.40 -12.66 -0.53
N VAL A 275 -9.45 -12.14 0.09
CA VAL A 275 -10.23 -11.01 -0.46
C VAL A 275 -9.53 -9.71 -0.09
N PHE A 276 -9.26 -8.86 -1.07
CA PHE A 276 -8.72 -7.52 -0.88
C PHE A 276 -9.84 -6.48 -0.97
N GLY A 277 -10.82 -6.59 -0.07
CA GLY A 277 -12.03 -5.75 -0.06
C GLY A 277 -11.76 -4.27 0.20
N GLN A 278 -10.57 -3.94 0.69
CA GLN A 278 -10.11 -2.55 0.79
C GLN A 278 -9.79 -1.93 -0.57
N LEU A 279 -9.60 -2.73 -1.64
CA LEU A 279 -9.40 -2.21 -2.99
C LEU A 279 -10.74 -1.98 -3.68
N SER A 280 -10.88 -0.81 -4.32
CA SER A 280 -12.00 -0.53 -5.20
C SER A 280 -11.94 -1.37 -6.49
N GLU A 281 -13.07 -1.46 -7.20
CA GLU A 281 -13.12 -2.13 -8.50
C GLU A 281 -12.20 -1.44 -9.54
N ASP A 282 -12.11 -0.11 -9.52
CA ASP A 282 -11.22 0.66 -10.40
C ASP A 282 -9.74 0.41 -10.10
N GLU A 283 -9.36 0.29 -8.83
CA GLU A 283 -7.99 -0.07 -8.43
C GLU A 283 -7.61 -1.49 -8.83
N ALA A 284 -8.53 -2.45 -8.65
CA ALA A 284 -8.33 -3.80 -9.16
C ALA A 284 -8.24 -3.81 -10.70
N ALA A 285 -9.02 -2.98 -11.39
CA ALA A 285 -8.93 -2.85 -12.84
C ALA A 285 -7.58 -2.23 -13.27
N ALA A 286 -7.06 -1.24 -12.54
CA ALA A 286 -5.74 -0.66 -12.77
C ALA A 286 -4.63 -1.71 -12.63
N ALA A 287 -4.71 -2.60 -11.63
CA ALA A 287 -3.78 -3.72 -11.47
C ALA A 287 -3.81 -4.67 -12.68
N TYR A 288 -5.00 -5.04 -13.18
CA TYR A 288 -5.14 -5.87 -14.38
C TYR A 288 -4.53 -5.21 -15.62
N GLN A 289 -4.81 -3.91 -15.84
CA GLN A 289 -4.26 -3.17 -16.96
C GLN A 289 -2.73 -3.04 -16.88
N TYR A 290 -2.19 -2.81 -15.69
CA TYR A 290 -0.75 -2.81 -15.47
C TYR A 290 -0.12 -4.16 -15.84
N LEU A 291 -0.71 -5.29 -15.43
CA LEU A 291 -0.21 -6.63 -15.81
C LEU A 291 -0.21 -6.86 -17.32
N GLY A 292 -1.19 -6.31 -18.04
CA GLY A 292 -1.26 -6.39 -19.51
C GLY A 292 -0.25 -5.48 -20.21
N ALA A 293 -0.08 -4.25 -19.74
CA ALA A 293 0.82 -3.26 -20.34
C ALA A 293 2.29 -3.47 -19.96
N TYR A 294 2.56 -4.05 -18.79
CA TYR A 294 3.89 -4.34 -18.27
C TYR A 294 3.99 -5.81 -17.86
N PRO A 295 4.08 -6.74 -18.82
CA PRO A 295 4.06 -8.17 -18.55
C PRO A 295 5.13 -8.58 -17.52
N PRO A 296 4.75 -9.35 -16.49
CA PRO A 296 5.69 -9.87 -15.49
C PRO A 296 6.81 -10.72 -16.12
N ILE A 297 8.02 -10.65 -15.54
CA ILE A 297 9.19 -11.37 -16.06
C ILE A 297 9.95 -12.14 -14.97
N SER A 298 10.64 -13.21 -15.36
CA SER A 298 11.57 -13.91 -14.45
C SER A 298 12.79 -13.03 -14.15
N ARG A 299 13.36 -13.16 -12.95
CA ARG A 299 14.66 -12.54 -12.63
C ARG A 299 15.75 -13.30 -13.40
N ARG A 300 16.60 -12.56 -14.13
CA ARG A 300 17.80 -13.13 -14.77
C ARG A 300 18.85 -13.46 -13.73
#